data_AF-A0A256ZCB6-F1
#
_entry.id   AF-A0A256ZCB6-F1
#
_cell.length_a   1.000
_cell.length_b   1.000
_cell.length_c   1.000
_cell.angle_alpha   90.00
_cell.angle_beta   90.00
_cell.angle_gamma   90.00
#
_symmetry.space_group_name_H-M   'P 1'
#
loop_
_entity.id
_entity.type
_entity.pdbx_description
1 polymer ?
#
loop_
_entity_poly.entity_id
_entity_poly.type
_entity_poly.pdbx_seq_one_letter_code
_entity_poly.pdbx_strand_id
1 'polypeptide(L)'
;MYDSTVWGIKMTAVPLNRIAVHLKPEEKLSQLLERKKRDPLQQKAVDLVSLISDVSGVPVDFFGVTGSILLDIHREFSDIDLIIYGAVNSRLVKEAMIQKLSEKRSPIRRFDKEQIMKWCVEKAERFPLTPEEALVIYKKKWGRGWFRGTFFSVHPVKLEAELSERYGDR
;
A
#
# COMPACT_ATOMS: atom_id res chain seq x y z
N MET A 1 3.14 25.67 11.86
CA MET A 1 2.07 24.97 12.60
C MET A 1 0.75 25.47 12.07
N TYR A 2 -0.18 24.57 11.79
CA TYR A 2 -1.54 24.87 11.35
C TYR A 2 -2.50 24.58 12.48
N ASP A 3 -3.34 25.55 12.82
CA ASP A 3 -4.41 25.41 13.80
C ASP A 3 -5.64 24.81 13.11
N SER A 4 -5.90 23.52 13.34
CA SER A 4 -7.08 22.87 12.81
C SER A 4 -8.29 23.20 13.68
N THR A 5 -9.22 23.97 13.13
CA THR A 5 -10.50 24.29 13.77
C THR A 5 -11.44 23.07 13.87
N VAL A 6 -11.29 22.10 12.97
CA VAL A 6 -12.08 20.86 12.95
C VAL A 6 -11.71 19.95 14.13
N TRP A 7 -10.42 19.77 14.40
CA TRP A 7 -9.94 18.86 15.43
C TRP A 7 -9.59 19.56 16.76
N GLY A 8 -9.57 20.89 16.77
CA GLY A 8 -9.15 21.67 17.94
C GLY A 8 -7.69 21.46 18.32
N ILE A 9 -6.83 21.04 17.38
CA ILE A 9 -5.41 20.76 17.62
C ILE A 9 -4.50 21.52 16.65
N LYS A 10 -3.28 21.78 17.12
CA LYS A 10 -2.17 22.25 16.28
C LYS A 10 -1.49 21.07 15.61
N MET A 11 -1.34 21.13 14.30
CA MET A 11 -0.64 20.11 13.52
C MET A 11 0.44 20.71 12.63
N THR A 12 1.46 19.92 12.31
CA THR A 12 2.45 20.29 11.31
C THR A 12 1.81 20.25 9.93
N ALA A 13 1.86 21.37 9.21
CA ALA A 13 1.40 21.46 7.83
C ALA A 13 2.34 22.39 7.05
N VAL A 14 2.44 22.15 5.75
CA VAL A 14 3.22 22.96 4.81
C VAL A 14 2.25 23.85 4.03
N PRO A 15 2.38 25.18 4.08
CA PRO A 15 1.58 26.08 3.24
C PRO A 15 1.73 25.73 1.75
N LEU A 16 0.65 25.79 0.97
CA LEU A 16 0.66 25.41 -0.45
C LEU A 16 1.74 26.14 -1.25
N ASN A 17 1.92 27.44 -1.00
CA ASN A 17 2.95 28.27 -1.64
C ASN A 17 4.39 27.96 -1.20
N ARG A 18 4.59 27.04 -0.24
CA ARG A 18 5.89 26.57 0.24
C ARG A 18 6.14 25.09 -0.07
N ILE A 19 5.23 24.44 -0.79
CA ILE A 19 5.45 23.08 -1.27
C ILE A 19 6.46 23.15 -2.42
N ALA A 20 7.67 22.65 -2.17
CA ALA A 20 8.70 22.57 -3.20
C ALA A 20 8.39 21.48 -4.23
N VAL A 21 7.97 20.30 -3.76
CA VAL A 21 7.64 19.14 -4.59
C VAL A 21 6.47 18.40 -3.96
N HIS A 22 5.47 18.03 -4.79
CA HIS A 22 4.40 17.13 -4.41
C HIS A 22 4.66 15.77 -5.08
N LEU A 23 5.03 14.77 -4.28
CA LEU A 23 5.30 13.41 -4.78
C LEU A 23 3.99 12.64 -4.90
N LYS A 24 3.68 12.16 -6.11
CA LYS A 24 2.46 11.41 -6.39
C LYS A 24 2.73 9.93 -6.68
N PRO A 25 2.05 8.99 -5.99
CA PRO A 25 2.26 7.56 -6.19
C PRO A 25 2.08 7.07 -7.64
N GLU A 26 1.05 7.57 -8.32
CA GLU A 26 0.70 7.23 -9.70
C GLU A 26 1.74 7.76 -10.69
N GLU A 27 2.19 9.01 -10.53
CA GLU A 27 3.23 9.59 -11.39
C GLU A 27 4.55 8.85 -11.21
N LYS A 28 4.91 8.48 -9.98
CA LYS A 28 6.11 7.70 -9.72
C LYS A 28 6.05 6.33 -10.40
N LEU A 29 4.92 5.64 -10.32
CA LEU A 29 4.76 4.35 -10.98
C LEU A 29 4.86 4.49 -12.50
N SER A 30 4.21 5.50 -13.09
CA SER A 30 4.32 5.82 -14.53
C SER A 30 5.78 6.03 -14.95
N GLN A 31 6.53 6.84 -14.19
CA GLN A 31 7.95 7.06 -14.43
C GLN A 31 8.75 5.75 -14.36
N LEU A 32 8.44 4.87 -13.39
CA LEU A 32 9.08 3.57 -13.32
C LEU A 32 8.74 2.72 -14.54
N LEU A 33 7.49 2.66 -14.99
CA LEU A 33 7.07 1.89 -16.16
C LEU A 33 7.78 2.34 -17.45
N GLU A 34 8.05 3.63 -17.60
CA GLU A 34 8.78 4.19 -18.76
C GLU A 34 10.31 4.07 -18.63
N ARG A 35 10.82 3.82 -17.43
CA ARG A 35 12.27 3.82 -17.16
C ARG A 35 12.98 2.64 -17.82
N LYS A 36 14.04 2.93 -18.58
CA LYS A 36 14.91 1.89 -19.20
C LYS A 36 15.70 1.05 -18.19
N LYS A 37 16.14 1.67 -17.09
CA LYS A 37 16.92 1.01 -16.03
C LYS A 37 16.22 1.20 -14.71
N ARG A 38 15.88 0.09 -14.06
CA ARG A 38 15.30 0.02 -12.72
C ARG A 38 16.28 -0.76 -11.86
N ASP A 39 16.40 -0.37 -10.60
CA ASP A 39 17.07 -1.23 -9.63
C ASP A 39 16.20 -2.48 -9.33
N PRO A 40 16.75 -3.48 -8.61
CA PRO A 40 16.04 -4.72 -8.34
C PRO A 40 14.70 -4.54 -7.61
N LEU A 41 14.58 -3.59 -6.67
CA LEU A 41 13.34 -3.38 -5.92
C LEU A 41 12.28 -2.71 -6.80
N GLN A 42 12.67 -1.68 -7.56
CA GLN A 42 11.81 -1.01 -8.52
C GLN A 42 11.30 -1.98 -9.59
N GLN A 43 12.15 -2.87 -10.10
CA GLN A 43 11.73 -3.89 -11.07
C GLN A 43 10.72 -4.86 -10.45
N LYS A 44 10.93 -5.32 -9.20
CA LYS A 44 9.95 -6.16 -8.50
C LYS A 44 8.62 -5.43 -8.29
N ALA A 45 8.63 -4.13 -7.99
CA ALA A 45 7.40 -3.35 -7.83
C ALA A 45 6.60 -3.28 -9.15
N VAL A 46 7.27 -3.00 -10.28
CA VAL A 46 6.64 -3.00 -11.61
C VAL A 46 6.10 -4.38 -11.98
N ASP A 47 6.87 -5.44 -11.74
CA ASP A 47 6.45 -6.82 -11.99
C ASP A 47 5.22 -7.20 -11.14
N LEU A 48 5.19 -6.77 -9.88
CA LEU A 48 4.06 -7.02 -8.98
C LEU A 48 2.81 -6.27 -9.42
N VAL A 49 2.93 -5.00 -9.80
CA VAL A 49 1.81 -4.22 -10.34
C VAL A 49 1.27 -4.86 -11.60
N SER A 50 2.13 -5.25 -12.55
CA SER A 50 1.72 -5.89 -13.80
C SER A 50 0.97 -7.20 -13.52
N LEU A 51 1.52 -8.04 -12.64
CA LEU A 51 0.87 -9.27 -12.23
C LEU A 51 -0.50 -9.02 -11.61
N ILE A 52 -0.63 -8.06 -10.68
CA ILE A 52 -1.90 -7.75 -10.03
C ILE A 52 -2.92 -7.19 -11.03
N SER A 53 -2.48 -6.30 -11.92
CA SER A 53 -3.30 -5.73 -12.99
C SER A 53 -3.85 -6.84 -13.89
N ASP A 54 -3.00 -7.74 -14.37
CA ASP A 54 -3.38 -8.86 -15.24
C ASP A 54 -4.43 -9.78 -14.60
N VAL A 55 -4.26 -10.12 -13.32
CA VAL A 55 -5.18 -11.06 -12.63
C VAL A 55 -6.47 -10.41 -12.15
N SER A 56 -6.46 -9.10 -11.89
CA SER A 56 -7.64 -8.36 -11.41
C SER A 56 -8.43 -7.70 -12.53
N GLY A 57 -7.82 -7.53 -13.71
CA GLY A 57 -8.37 -6.74 -14.81
C GLY A 57 -8.36 -5.23 -14.55
N VAL A 58 -7.78 -4.75 -13.44
CA VAL A 58 -7.70 -3.33 -13.13
C VAL A 58 -6.56 -2.71 -13.93
N PRO A 59 -6.80 -1.62 -14.70
CA PRO A 59 -5.75 -0.94 -15.44
C PRO A 59 -4.64 -0.41 -14.54
N VAL A 60 -3.40 -0.46 -15.03
CA VAL A 60 -2.20 0.01 -14.30
C VAL A 60 -2.29 1.48 -13.87
N ASP A 61 -3.04 2.31 -14.61
CA ASP A 61 -3.25 3.72 -14.29
C ASP A 61 -3.98 3.97 -12.96
N PHE A 62 -4.62 2.93 -12.39
CA PHE A 62 -5.23 2.98 -11.05
C PHE A 62 -4.29 2.53 -9.94
N PHE A 63 -3.02 2.28 -10.24
CA PHE A 63 -2.01 1.87 -9.28
C PHE A 63 -1.04 3.03 -8.98
N GLY A 64 -0.38 2.93 -7.83
CA GLY A 64 0.75 3.81 -7.50
C GLY A 64 1.74 3.10 -6.59
N VAL A 65 2.93 3.67 -6.44
CA VAL A 65 3.93 3.22 -5.47
C VAL A 65 4.15 4.31 -4.42
N THR A 66 4.22 3.93 -3.15
CA THR A 66 4.43 4.85 -2.02
C THR A 66 5.67 4.46 -1.21
N GLY A 67 5.81 5.03 -0.02
CA GLY A 67 6.87 4.69 0.93
C GLY A 67 8.26 5.00 0.37
N SER A 68 9.19 4.09 0.63
CA SER A 68 10.60 4.29 0.29
C SER A 68 10.88 4.37 -1.22
N ILE A 69 10.10 3.68 -2.04
CA ILE A 69 10.21 3.70 -3.51
C ILE A 69 9.76 5.06 -4.06
N LEU A 70 8.69 5.66 -3.52
CA LEU A 70 8.23 7.00 -3.92
C LEU A 70 9.29 8.07 -3.69
N LEU A 71 10.03 7.93 -2.60
CA LEU A 71 11.06 8.87 -2.17
C LEU A 71 12.45 8.58 -2.77
N ASP A 72 12.63 7.47 -3.50
CA ASP A 72 13.93 6.96 -3.96
C ASP A 72 14.97 6.80 -2.82
N ILE A 73 14.51 6.41 -1.61
CA ILE A 73 15.36 6.18 -0.42
C ILE A 73 15.38 4.72 0.02
N HIS A 74 14.85 3.82 -0.80
CA HIS A 74 14.80 2.40 -0.50
C HIS A 74 16.19 1.77 -0.45
N ARG A 75 16.29 0.68 0.32
CA ARG A 75 17.48 -0.14 0.51
C ARG A 75 17.12 -1.60 0.22
N GLU A 76 18.11 -2.49 0.32
CA GLU A 76 17.94 -3.92 0.05
C GLU A 76 16.88 -4.59 0.94
N PHE A 77 16.66 -4.07 2.15
CA PHE A 77 15.66 -4.55 3.10
C PHE A 77 14.30 -3.85 2.96
N SER A 78 14.16 -2.89 2.04
CA SER A 78 12.92 -2.15 1.87
C SER A 78 11.83 -3.00 1.24
N ASP A 79 10.62 -2.72 1.67
CA ASP A 79 9.41 -3.35 1.21
C ASP A 79 8.81 -2.62 0.00
N ILE A 80 7.82 -3.23 -0.65
CA ILE A 80 7.05 -2.62 -1.73
C ILE A 80 5.70 -2.15 -1.19
N ASP A 81 5.47 -0.84 -1.18
CA ASP A 81 4.18 -0.29 -0.77
C ASP A 81 3.40 0.20 -2.00
N LEU A 82 2.28 -0.47 -2.30
CA LEU A 82 1.41 -0.15 -3.43
C LEU A 82 0.16 0.59 -2.99
N ILE A 83 -0.28 1.54 -3.82
CA ILE A 83 -1.60 2.19 -3.74
C ILE A 83 -2.49 1.63 -4.85
N ILE A 84 -3.78 1.44 -4.54
CA ILE A 84 -4.83 1.18 -5.53
C ILE A 84 -5.91 2.25 -5.38
N TYR A 85 -6.20 2.95 -6.46
CA TYR A 85 -7.20 4.01 -6.51
C TYR A 85 -8.56 3.48 -6.98
N GLY A 86 -9.61 3.86 -6.24
CA GLY A 86 -11.00 3.53 -6.54
C GLY A 86 -11.51 2.37 -5.69
N ALA A 87 -12.72 2.50 -5.14
CA ALA A 87 -13.34 1.49 -4.29
C ALA A 87 -13.64 0.21 -5.07
N VAL A 88 -14.15 0.34 -6.31
CA VAL A 88 -14.42 -0.80 -7.20
C VAL A 88 -13.13 -1.52 -7.57
N ASN A 89 -12.11 -0.78 -7.99
CA ASN A 89 -10.79 -1.34 -8.33
C ASN A 89 -10.15 -2.06 -7.14
N SER A 90 -10.21 -1.44 -5.97
CA SER A 90 -9.70 -2.03 -4.73
C SER A 90 -10.40 -3.34 -4.37
N ARG A 91 -11.71 -3.46 -4.66
CA ARG A 91 -12.46 -4.70 -4.46
C ARG A 91 -12.02 -5.78 -5.46
N LEU A 92 -11.87 -5.44 -6.74
CA LEU A 92 -11.41 -6.39 -7.76
C LEU A 92 -10.00 -6.91 -7.44
N VAL A 93 -9.09 -6.01 -7.06
CA VAL A 93 -7.72 -6.39 -6.63
C VAL A 93 -7.78 -7.29 -5.39
N LYS A 94 -8.63 -6.98 -4.40
CA LYS A 94 -8.82 -7.84 -3.22
C LYS A 94 -9.25 -9.25 -3.59
N GLU A 95 -10.26 -9.38 -4.44
CA GLU A 95 -10.81 -10.67 -4.86
C GLU A 95 -9.74 -11.48 -5.61
N ALA A 96 -9.03 -10.84 -6.55
CA ALA A 96 -7.95 -11.47 -7.30
C ALA A 96 -6.77 -11.89 -6.41
N MET A 97 -6.40 -11.07 -5.42
CA MET A 97 -5.35 -11.40 -4.45
C MET A 97 -5.75 -12.60 -3.57
N ILE A 98 -6.99 -12.65 -3.10
CA ILE A 98 -7.48 -13.80 -2.30
C ILE A 98 -7.41 -15.09 -3.12
N GLN A 99 -7.80 -15.04 -4.39
CA GLN A 99 -7.71 -16.18 -5.30
C GLN A 99 -6.25 -16.59 -5.54
N LYS A 100 -5.37 -15.65 -5.92
CA LYS A 100 -3.95 -15.94 -6.20
C LYS A 100 -3.19 -16.46 -4.99
N LEU A 101 -3.51 -16.00 -3.79
CA LEU A 101 -2.90 -16.48 -2.55
C LEU A 101 -3.30 -17.93 -2.21
N SER A 102 -4.34 -18.49 -2.85
CA SER A 102 -4.74 -19.88 -2.66
C SER A 102 -4.02 -20.87 -3.60
N GLU A 103 -3.32 -20.38 -4.62
CA GLU A 103 -2.65 -21.22 -5.62
C GLU A 103 -1.30 -21.76 -5.11
N LYS A 104 -1.05 -23.07 -5.27
CA LYS A 104 0.17 -23.75 -4.78
C LYS A 104 1.48 -23.24 -5.41
N ARG A 105 1.44 -22.61 -6.58
CA ARG A 105 2.62 -22.13 -7.33
C ARG A 105 2.60 -20.62 -7.62
N SER A 106 1.92 -19.84 -6.79
CA SER A 106 1.89 -18.39 -6.95
C SER A 106 3.25 -17.75 -6.59
N PRO A 107 3.71 -16.74 -7.36
CA PRO A 107 4.85 -15.90 -6.96
C PRO A 107 4.52 -14.99 -5.76
N ILE A 108 3.23 -14.84 -5.44
CA ILE A 108 2.71 -14.14 -4.26
C ILE A 108 2.42 -15.18 -3.17
N ARG A 109 2.99 -15.00 -1.98
CA ARG A 109 2.81 -15.90 -0.84
C ARG A 109 2.22 -15.17 0.36
N ARG A 110 1.34 -15.85 1.09
CA ARG A 110 0.92 -15.39 2.42
C ARG A 110 2.06 -15.52 3.41
N PHE A 111 1.93 -14.82 4.53
CA PHE A 111 2.72 -15.14 5.70
C PHE A 111 2.42 -16.55 6.19
N ASP A 112 3.48 -17.24 6.59
CA ASP A 112 3.34 -18.49 7.32
C ASP A 112 2.86 -18.25 8.77
N LYS A 113 2.58 -19.33 9.49
CA LYS A 113 2.04 -19.25 10.85
C LYS A 113 3.00 -18.52 11.81
N GLU A 114 4.31 -18.71 11.66
CA GLU A 114 5.31 -18.12 12.54
C GLU A 114 5.39 -16.60 12.31
N GLN A 115 5.43 -16.18 11.05
CA GLN A 115 5.40 -14.77 10.65
C GLN A 115 4.14 -14.05 11.13
N ILE A 116 2.98 -14.71 11.05
CA ILE A 116 1.71 -14.16 11.57
C ILE A 116 1.79 -13.98 13.09
N MET A 117 2.27 -14.99 13.82
CA MET A 117 2.38 -14.91 15.28
C MET A 117 3.37 -13.82 15.71
N LYS A 118 4.52 -13.72 15.03
CA LYS A 118 5.48 -12.63 15.27
C LYS A 118 4.84 -11.26 15.07
N TRP A 119 4.11 -11.07 13.97
CA TRP A 119 3.37 -9.84 13.71
C TRP A 119 2.35 -9.55 14.81
N CYS A 120 1.62 -10.55 15.31
CA CYS A 120 0.66 -10.37 16.39
C CYS A 120 1.31 -9.91 17.69
N VAL A 121 2.44 -10.53 18.08
CA VAL A 121 3.21 -10.14 19.27
C VAL A 121 3.70 -8.70 19.14
N GLU A 122 4.32 -8.35 18.01
CA GLU A 122 4.80 -6.99 17.74
C GLU A 122 3.69 -5.93 17.78
N LYS A 123 2.44 -6.29 17.47
CA LYS A 123 1.29 -5.38 17.59
C LYS A 123 0.77 -5.27 19.01
N ALA A 124 0.70 -6.38 19.74
CA ALA A 124 0.30 -6.39 21.14
C ALA A 124 1.26 -5.59 22.04
N GLU A 125 2.55 -5.54 21.70
CA GLU A 125 3.54 -4.75 22.43
C GLU A 125 3.40 -3.23 22.20
N ARG A 126 2.87 -2.82 21.03
CA ARG A 126 2.82 -1.40 20.62
C ARG A 126 1.45 -0.75 20.84
N PHE A 127 0.40 -1.55 20.96
CA PHE A 127 -0.98 -1.11 21.04
C PHE A 127 -1.69 -1.87 22.16
N PRO A 128 -2.75 -1.31 22.76
CA PRO A 128 -3.52 -1.99 23.80
C PRO A 128 -4.39 -3.10 23.19
N LEU A 129 -3.75 -4.18 22.73
CA LEU A 129 -4.34 -5.33 22.06
C LEU A 129 -3.68 -6.61 22.56
N THR A 130 -4.42 -7.72 22.65
CA THR A 130 -3.82 -9.05 22.85
C THR A 130 -3.33 -9.65 21.52
N PRO A 131 -2.41 -10.64 21.54
CA PRO A 131 -2.01 -11.36 20.33
C PRO A 131 -3.19 -12.02 19.58
N GLU A 132 -4.22 -12.46 20.31
CA GLU A 132 -5.44 -13.04 19.74
C GLU A 132 -6.28 -11.98 19.02
N GLU A 133 -6.43 -10.80 19.60
CA GLU A 133 -7.11 -9.66 18.97
C GLU A 133 -6.34 -9.20 17.73
N ALA A 134 -5.02 -9.12 17.81
CA ALA A 134 -4.16 -8.85 16.66
C ALA A 134 -4.35 -9.90 15.56
N LEU A 135 -4.48 -11.19 15.90
CA LEU A 135 -4.75 -12.25 14.92
C LEU A 135 -6.11 -12.06 14.22
N VAL A 136 -7.15 -11.64 14.95
CA VAL A 136 -8.46 -11.32 14.34
C VAL A 136 -8.35 -10.17 13.36
N ILE A 137 -7.56 -9.13 13.69
CA ILE A 137 -7.28 -8.02 12.78
C ILE A 137 -6.49 -8.50 11.55
N TYR A 138 -5.47 -9.34 11.78
CA TYR A 138 -4.63 -9.88 10.71
C TYR A 138 -5.45 -10.69 9.70
N LYS A 139 -6.38 -11.54 10.17
CA LYS A 139 -7.26 -12.35 9.29
C LYS A 139 -8.07 -11.51 8.30
N LYS A 140 -8.32 -10.23 8.59
CA LYS A 140 -9.01 -9.28 7.70
C LYS A 140 -8.08 -8.60 6.70
N LYS A 141 -6.76 -8.67 6.89
CA LYS A 141 -5.75 -8.09 5.99
C LYS A 141 -5.52 -9.03 4.80
N TRP A 142 -5.86 -8.56 3.61
CA TRP A 142 -5.69 -9.28 2.35
C TRP A 142 -4.51 -8.75 1.52
N GLY A 143 -4.21 -7.45 1.64
CA GLY A 143 -3.24 -6.74 0.80
C GLY A 143 -1.82 -6.80 1.35
N ARG A 144 -1.37 -7.93 1.87
CA ARG A 144 0.00 -8.09 2.40
C ARG A 144 0.53 -9.48 2.11
N GLY A 145 1.82 -9.58 1.80
CA GLY A 145 2.46 -10.87 1.58
C GLY A 145 3.89 -10.74 1.07
N TRP A 146 4.40 -11.83 0.53
CA TRP A 146 5.73 -11.90 -0.08
C TRP A 146 5.61 -12.02 -1.59
N PHE A 147 6.36 -11.21 -2.33
CA PHE A 147 6.53 -11.34 -3.77
C PHE A 147 8.01 -11.53 -4.08
N ARG A 148 8.38 -12.72 -4.59
CA ARG A 148 9.78 -13.06 -4.92
C ARG A 148 10.79 -12.68 -3.82
N GLY A 149 10.45 -13.03 -2.57
CA GLY A 149 11.28 -12.79 -1.39
C GLY A 149 11.27 -11.35 -0.85
N THR A 150 10.45 -10.46 -1.41
CA THR A 150 10.29 -9.08 -0.92
C THR A 150 8.91 -8.91 -0.31
N PHE A 151 8.81 -8.30 0.87
CA PHE A 151 7.53 -8.01 1.48
C PHE A 151 6.83 -6.90 0.70
N PHE A 152 5.50 -7.00 0.57
CA PHE A 152 4.71 -5.95 -0.02
C PHE A 152 3.42 -5.70 0.76
N SER A 153 2.91 -4.50 0.58
CA SER A 153 1.62 -4.04 1.10
C SER A 153 0.81 -3.37 -0.01
N VAL A 154 -0.52 -3.47 0.07
CA VAL A 154 -1.47 -2.87 -0.87
C VAL A 154 -2.46 -2.04 -0.07
N HIS A 155 -2.57 -0.77 -0.46
CA HIS A 155 -3.36 0.25 0.23
C HIS A 155 -4.46 0.79 -0.68
N PRO A 156 -5.72 0.38 -0.45
CA PRO A 156 -6.89 0.99 -1.09
C PRO A 156 -7.05 2.46 -0.74
N VAL A 157 -7.27 3.30 -1.75
CA VAL A 157 -7.57 4.74 -1.62
C VAL A 157 -8.77 5.06 -2.50
N LYS A 158 -9.66 5.94 -2.02
CA LYS A 158 -10.79 6.42 -2.82
C LYS A 158 -10.32 7.36 -3.93
N LEU A 159 -11.01 7.38 -5.05
CA LEU A 159 -10.89 8.46 -6.02
C LEU A 159 -11.52 9.72 -5.46
N GLU A 160 -11.04 10.89 -5.92
CA GLU A 160 -11.63 12.19 -5.53
C GLU A 160 -13.13 12.23 -5.83
N ALA A 161 -13.56 11.68 -6.96
CA ALA A 161 -14.97 11.60 -7.35
C ALA A 161 -15.82 10.67 -6.46
N GLU A 162 -15.21 9.81 -5.63
CA GLU A 162 -15.90 8.96 -4.66
C GLU A 162 -16.04 9.64 -3.28
N LEU A 163 -15.49 10.83 -3.11
CA LEU A 163 -15.60 11.63 -1.90
C LEU A 163 -16.82 12.56 -2.00
N SER A 164 -17.79 12.33 -1.11
CA SER A 164 -18.97 13.19 -0.97
C SER A 164 -18.83 14.23 0.14
N GLU A 165 -17.74 14.18 0.90
CA GLU A 165 -17.49 14.99 2.10
C GLU A 165 -16.19 15.78 1.92
N ARG A 166 -16.19 17.01 2.42
CA ARG A 166 -15.00 17.85 2.56
C ARG A 166 -14.45 17.73 3.98
N TYR A 167 -13.19 18.11 4.11
CA TYR A 167 -12.55 18.20 5.43
C TYR A 167 -13.34 19.16 6.33
N GLY A 168 -13.87 18.65 7.44
CA GLY A 168 -14.66 19.40 8.41
C GLY A 168 -16.18 19.27 8.26
N ASP A 169 -16.68 18.47 7.31
CA ASP A 169 -18.13 18.25 7.17
C ASP A 169 -18.74 17.44 8.34
N ARG A 170 -17.91 16.73 9.13
CA ARG A 170 -18.30 15.92 10.30
C ARG A 170 -17.23 15.92 11.40
#